data_AF-A0A522VFL1-F1
#
_entry.id   AF-A0A522VFL1-F1
#
_cell.length_a   1.000
_cell.length_b   1.000
_cell.length_c   1.000
_cell.angle_alpha   90.00
_cell.angle_beta   90.00
_cell.angle_gamma   90.00
#
_symmetry.space_group_name_H-M   'P 1'
#
loop_
_entity.id
_entity.type
_entity.pdbx_description
1 polymer ?
#
loop_
_entity_poly.entity_id
_entity_poly.type
_entity_poly.pdbx_seq_one_letter_code
_entity_poly.pdbx_strand_id
1 'polypeptide(L)'
;MSRYFKQPKFCAVWLLIILQLGLESAGAQEPSCTPAVNDAACDQLGATPDLLRPERVLIVPLLHKSENPDENERWPENPAAGIARFYRNAYQAQVEWLRDIRIWPDYYRQIDRLTQQSATFDRVILIGHGGFDGLVLNAAAFRAALTVKTGVATLSRGIESQPGLQESVTITYDVTRNPAFSHYIAERWQDMLKPDADPVREAEALEARMQPPHQNCVDHCRSDPATGGGDRNAACDWVCRDPLFSAESIEKLAPERFLRFADGLRKLVAEGGLIVISSCNPGTIAKIGDHPGETEGMLVHSALAGGAHPSYVHLLAAATGRGVAGPIGKIGADDMTAFIAMLESHRPQRQLRLVVP
;
A
#
# COMPACT_ATOMS: atom_id res chain seq x y z
N MET A 1 -24.53 -11.74 2.24
CA MET A 1 -23.73 -12.67 3.08
C MET A 1 -22.59 -13.20 2.22
N SER A 2 -21.35 -12.82 2.53
CA SER A 2 -20.16 -13.02 1.71
C SER A 2 -19.58 -14.43 1.82
N ARG A 3 -19.30 -15.09 0.68
CA ARG A 3 -18.20 -16.08 0.55
C ARG A 3 -16.84 -15.38 0.46
N TYR A 4 -16.83 -14.05 0.48
CA TYR A 4 -15.66 -13.24 0.76
C TYR A 4 -15.23 -13.47 2.22
N PHE A 5 -14.16 -14.23 2.42
CA PHE A 5 -13.30 -13.96 3.54
C PHE A 5 -12.53 -12.67 3.22
N LYS A 6 -13.16 -11.50 3.43
CA LYS A 6 -12.38 -10.40 4.00
C LYS A 6 -12.16 -10.84 5.44
N GLN A 7 -10.93 -11.22 5.80
CA GLN A 7 -10.62 -11.41 7.21
C GLN A 7 -11.09 -10.16 7.95
N PRO A 8 -11.94 -10.30 9.00
CA PRO A 8 -12.19 -9.17 9.87
C PRO A 8 -10.85 -8.74 10.45
N LYS A 9 -10.59 -7.43 10.42
CA LYS A 9 -9.64 -6.84 11.35
C LYS A 9 -10.10 -7.26 12.75
N PHE A 10 -9.16 -7.76 13.55
CA PHE A 10 -9.23 -8.11 14.98
C PHE A 10 -8.98 -9.58 15.39
N CYS A 11 -8.10 -9.64 16.40
CA CYS A 11 -7.53 -10.68 17.22
C CYS A 11 -8.43 -11.79 17.77
N ALA A 12 -7.69 -12.80 18.30
CA ALA A 12 -8.09 -13.93 19.14
C ALA A 12 -8.55 -15.15 18.31
N VAL A 13 -8.06 -16.38 18.50
CA VAL A 13 -7.52 -17.08 19.67
C VAL A 13 -6.62 -18.21 19.14
N TRP A 14 -5.33 -18.24 19.49
CA TRP A 14 -4.57 -19.49 19.55
C TRP A 14 -4.45 -19.83 21.03
N LEU A 15 -5.25 -20.79 21.49
CA LEU A 15 -5.14 -21.40 22.81
C LEU A 15 -5.12 -22.91 22.63
N LEU A 16 -4.15 -23.54 23.30
CA LEU A 16 -3.90 -24.97 23.47
C LEU A 16 -3.35 -25.73 22.24
N ILE A 17 -2.04 -25.99 22.25
CA ILE A 17 -1.47 -27.27 22.73
C ILE A 17 -0.10 -26.93 23.34
N ILE A 18 0.00 -26.92 24.67
CA ILE A 18 1.25 -27.12 25.41
C ILE A 18 0.94 -28.19 26.45
N LEU A 19 1.51 -29.38 26.27
CA LEU A 19 1.76 -30.33 27.34
C LEU A 19 3.13 -30.94 27.11
N GLN A 20 4.00 -30.66 28.08
CA GLN A 20 5.20 -31.42 28.47
C GLN A 20 6.32 -31.51 27.44
N LEU A 21 7.39 -30.74 27.69
CA LEU A 21 8.65 -31.25 28.25
C LEU A 21 9.48 -30.06 28.73
N GLY A 22 9.85 -30.10 30.00
CA GLY A 22 10.60 -29.03 30.66
C GLY A 22 12.05 -28.99 30.21
N LEU A 23 12.59 -27.78 30.17
CA LEU A 23 13.99 -27.50 30.48
C LEU A 23 14.11 -26.04 30.91
N GLU A 24 14.76 -25.88 32.05
CA GLU A 24 15.05 -24.64 32.76
C GLU A 24 16.02 -23.76 31.95
N SER A 25 15.77 -22.46 31.86
CA SER A 25 16.86 -21.48 31.89
C SER A 25 16.35 -20.05 32.15
N ALA A 26 16.80 -19.51 33.28
CA ALA A 26 17.24 -18.14 33.55
C ALA A 26 16.37 -16.95 33.10
N GLY A 27 16.01 -16.12 34.08
CA GLY A 27 15.13 -14.96 33.95
C GLY A 27 15.58 -13.92 32.93
N ALA A 28 14.61 -13.48 32.15
CA ALA A 28 14.57 -12.15 31.56
C ALA A 28 13.21 -11.54 31.95
N GLN A 29 13.23 -10.42 32.66
CA GLN A 29 12.03 -9.63 32.92
C GLN A 29 11.46 -9.12 31.60
N GLU A 30 10.23 -9.51 31.29
CA GLU A 30 9.43 -8.89 30.24
C GLU A 30 9.13 -7.43 30.61
N PRO A 31 9.45 -6.44 29.77
CA PRO A 31 8.92 -5.10 29.96
C PRO A 31 7.44 -5.09 29.57
N SER A 32 6.59 -4.98 30.59
CA SER A 32 5.20 -4.59 30.49
C SER A 32 5.08 -3.24 29.75
N CYS A 33 4.52 -3.26 28.54
CA CYS A 33 4.16 -2.04 27.81
C CYS A 33 2.85 -1.48 28.35
N THR A 34 2.92 -0.62 29.38
CA THR A 34 1.83 0.31 29.72
C THR A 34 1.95 1.59 28.86
N PRO A 35 0.82 2.15 28.36
CA PRO A 35 0.82 3.36 27.55
C PRO A 35 0.93 4.58 28.46
N ALA A 36 2.15 4.88 28.90
CA ALA A 36 2.52 6.22 29.34
C ALA A 36 3.30 6.84 28.18
N VAL A 37 2.62 7.72 27.43
CA VAL A 37 3.23 8.61 26.45
C VAL A 37 4.26 9.45 27.19
N ASN A 38 5.52 9.01 27.14
CA ASN A 38 6.64 9.86 27.52
C ASN A 38 6.84 10.86 26.39
N ASP A 39 6.20 12.02 26.53
CA ASP A 39 6.50 13.25 25.78
C ASP A 39 8.02 13.58 25.81
N ALA A 40 8.77 13.02 26.76
CA ALA A 40 10.23 13.15 26.88
C ALA A 40 11.03 12.44 25.77
N ALA A 41 10.45 11.53 24.98
CA ALA A 41 11.15 10.87 23.86
C ALA A 41 11.13 11.69 22.56
N CYS A 42 10.29 12.73 22.47
CA CYS A 42 10.28 13.68 21.35
C CYS A 42 11.26 14.85 21.55
N ASP A 43 11.78 15.04 22.77
CA ASP A 43 12.72 16.12 23.12
C ASP A 43 14.20 15.76 22.92
N GLN A 44 14.50 14.53 22.49
CA GLN A 44 15.84 14.13 22.03
C GLN A 44 15.96 14.19 20.50
N LEU A 45 15.59 15.32 19.90
CA LEU A 45 16.14 15.73 18.59
C LEU A 45 17.60 16.20 18.83
N GLY A 46 18.46 15.24 19.18
CA GLY A 46 19.89 15.41 19.14
C GLY A 46 20.29 15.75 17.72
N ALA A 47 20.98 16.88 17.55
CA ALA A 47 21.61 17.38 16.32
C ALA A 47 20.90 16.97 15.02
N THR A 48 20.10 17.86 14.44
CA THR A 48 19.80 17.75 12.99
C THR A 48 21.12 17.49 12.29
N PRO A 49 21.25 16.38 11.53
CA PRO A 49 22.47 16.12 10.78
C PRO A 49 22.79 17.37 9.96
N ASP A 50 24.08 17.68 9.81
CA ASP A 50 24.54 18.71 8.89
C ASP A 50 24.11 18.29 7.48
N LEU A 51 22.90 18.69 7.09
CA LEU A 51 22.36 18.39 5.79
C LEU A 51 23.22 19.13 4.77
N LEU A 52 23.78 18.37 3.83
CA LEU A 52 24.50 18.97 2.72
C LEU A 52 23.63 20.01 2.05
N ARG A 53 24.23 21.16 1.73
CA ARG A 53 23.56 22.23 0.98
C ARG A 53 23.03 21.61 -0.33
N PRO A 54 21.74 21.77 -0.64
CA PRO A 54 21.16 21.14 -1.82
C PRO A 54 21.60 21.84 -3.10
N GLU A 55 22.39 21.16 -3.94
CA GLU A 55 22.82 21.63 -5.26
C GLU A 55 22.05 20.92 -6.38
N ARG A 56 21.74 19.63 -6.21
CA ARG A 56 20.99 18.80 -7.16
C ARG A 56 19.76 18.21 -6.46
N VAL A 57 18.59 18.56 -6.96
CA VAL A 57 17.30 18.16 -6.38
C VAL A 57 16.47 17.43 -7.43
N LEU A 58 16.04 16.22 -7.12
CA LEU A 58 15.05 15.48 -7.91
C LEU A 58 13.69 15.56 -7.24
N ILE A 59 12.67 15.98 -8.00
CA ILE A 59 11.28 15.95 -7.57
C ILE A 59 10.52 14.91 -8.38
N VAL A 60 9.80 14.02 -7.69
CA VAL A 60 9.05 12.92 -8.28
C VAL A 60 7.57 13.05 -7.86
N PRO A 61 6.74 13.75 -8.66
CA PRO A 61 5.29 13.74 -8.48
C PRO A 61 4.73 12.35 -8.83
N LEU A 62 4.03 11.74 -7.88
CA LEU A 62 3.41 10.41 -7.97
C LEU A 62 1.92 10.57 -8.24
N LEU A 63 1.53 10.29 -9.49
CA LEU A 63 0.20 10.54 -10.01
C LEU A 63 -0.74 9.41 -9.62
N HIS A 64 -1.79 9.75 -8.89
CA HIS A 64 -2.85 8.83 -8.50
C HIS A 64 -4.19 9.52 -8.69
N LYS A 65 -5.16 8.77 -9.21
CA LYS A 65 -6.55 9.22 -9.30
C LYS A 65 -7.37 8.40 -8.31
N SER A 66 -7.81 9.03 -7.22
CA SER A 66 -8.76 8.37 -6.32
C SER A 66 -10.14 8.19 -6.98
N GLU A 67 -11.03 7.45 -6.30
CA GLU A 67 -12.42 7.27 -6.74
C GLU A 67 -13.24 8.57 -6.67
N ASN A 68 -12.72 9.62 -6.04
CA ASN A 68 -13.39 10.91 -5.96
C ASN A 68 -13.37 11.62 -7.34
N PRO A 69 -14.54 11.88 -7.97
CA PRO A 69 -14.60 12.50 -9.29
C PRO A 69 -14.05 13.94 -9.32
N ASP A 70 -14.01 14.62 -8.16
CA ASP A 70 -13.52 16.00 -8.04
C ASP A 70 -12.00 16.07 -7.86
N GLU A 71 -11.32 14.94 -7.72
CA GLU A 71 -9.88 14.88 -7.54
C GLU A 71 -9.12 14.90 -8.87
N ASN A 72 -8.12 15.78 -8.96
CA ASN A 72 -7.24 15.87 -10.12
C ASN A 72 -6.03 14.94 -9.94
N GLU A 73 -5.86 13.95 -10.82
CA GLU A 73 -4.70 13.02 -10.83
C GLU A 73 -3.34 13.74 -10.80
N ARG A 74 -3.25 14.94 -11.41
CA ARG A 74 -2.03 15.75 -11.49
C ARG A 74 -1.86 16.72 -10.33
N TRP A 75 -2.70 16.66 -9.29
CA TRP A 75 -2.54 17.51 -8.12
C TRP A 75 -1.11 17.52 -7.52
N PRO A 76 -0.31 16.42 -7.51
CA PRO A 76 1.03 16.42 -6.93
C PRO A 76 2.01 17.36 -7.66
N GLU A 77 1.71 17.75 -8.89
CA GLU A 77 2.54 18.65 -9.69
C GLU A 77 2.50 20.10 -9.17
N ASN A 78 1.41 20.52 -8.52
CA ASN A 78 1.28 21.86 -7.96
C ASN A 78 2.27 22.13 -6.82
N PRO A 79 2.31 21.34 -5.73
CA PRO A 79 3.33 21.50 -4.69
C PRO A 79 4.74 21.24 -5.24
N ALA A 80 4.92 20.31 -6.18
CA ALA A 80 6.21 20.12 -6.84
C ALA A 80 6.72 21.42 -7.50
N ALA A 81 5.85 22.20 -8.14
CA ALA A 81 6.18 23.50 -8.73
C ALA A 81 6.65 24.52 -7.69
N GLY A 82 5.95 24.56 -6.55
CA GLY A 82 6.32 25.39 -5.40
C GLY A 82 7.70 25.03 -4.85
N ILE A 83 7.95 23.74 -4.64
CA ILE A 83 9.22 23.20 -4.12
C ILE A 83 10.36 23.45 -5.10
N ALA A 84 10.14 23.24 -6.39
CA ALA A 84 11.15 23.50 -7.41
C ALA A 84 11.58 24.97 -7.44
N ARG A 85 10.62 25.89 -7.34
CA ARG A 85 10.89 27.33 -7.25
C ARG A 85 11.64 27.67 -5.97
N PHE A 86 11.27 27.07 -4.84
CA PHE A 86 11.98 27.24 -3.57
C PHE A 86 13.47 26.87 -3.70
N TYR A 87 13.80 25.66 -4.17
CA TYR A 87 15.20 25.22 -4.29
C TYR A 87 16.02 26.05 -5.29
N ARG A 88 15.43 26.42 -6.43
CA ARG A 88 16.09 27.30 -7.41
C ARG A 88 16.39 28.68 -6.82
N ASN A 89 15.46 29.25 -6.06
CA ASN A 89 15.60 30.61 -5.56
C ASN A 89 16.47 30.70 -4.30
N ALA A 90 16.27 29.79 -3.33
CA ALA A 90 16.95 29.83 -2.05
C ALA A 90 18.37 29.26 -2.12
N TYR A 91 18.59 28.23 -2.94
CA TYR A 91 19.85 27.50 -2.97
C TYR A 91 20.61 27.60 -4.30
N GLN A 92 19.96 28.12 -5.36
CA GLN A 92 20.46 28.08 -6.74
C GLN A 92 20.66 26.65 -7.25
N ALA A 93 19.85 25.71 -6.73
CA ALA A 93 19.97 24.30 -7.07
C ALA A 93 19.51 24.00 -8.50
N GLN A 94 20.17 23.01 -9.13
CA GLN A 94 19.65 22.33 -10.30
C GLN A 94 18.49 21.42 -9.88
N VAL A 95 17.28 21.75 -10.36
CA VAL A 95 16.07 20.98 -10.04
C VAL A 95 15.59 20.21 -11.27
N GLU A 96 15.59 18.89 -11.16
CA GLU A 96 15.07 17.94 -12.16
C GLU A 96 13.72 17.37 -11.71
N TRP A 97 12.85 17.06 -12.68
CA TRP A 97 11.52 16.51 -12.44
C TRP A 97 11.36 15.17 -13.15
N LEU A 98 10.97 14.16 -12.40
CA LEU A 98 10.54 12.88 -12.96
C LEU A 98 9.02 12.89 -13.13
N ARG A 99 8.55 13.13 -14.35
CA ARG A 99 7.12 13.33 -14.64
C ARG A 99 6.42 12.02 -15.03
N ASP A 100 5.09 12.08 -14.99
CA ASP A 100 4.20 11.04 -15.51
C ASP A 100 4.42 9.65 -14.86
N ILE A 101 4.72 9.62 -13.56
CA ILE A 101 4.77 8.40 -12.76
C ILE A 101 3.35 8.07 -12.27
N ARG A 102 2.65 7.19 -12.99
CA ARG A 102 1.26 6.83 -12.69
C ARG A 102 1.14 5.49 -11.98
N ILE A 103 2.07 4.59 -12.25
CA ILE A 103 2.15 3.23 -11.72
C ILE A 103 3.60 2.91 -11.36
N TRP A 104 3.83 1.99 -10.44
CA TRP A 104 5.19 1.59 -10.02
C TRP A 104 6.08 1.10 -11.18
N PRO A 105 5.57 0.40 -12.21
CA PRO A 105 6.35 0.11 -13.42
C PRO A 105 6.87 1.33 -14.18
N ASP A 106 6.20 2.49 -14.11
CA ASP A 106 6.72 3.74 -14.67
C ASP A 106 7.88 4.25 -13.82
N TYR A 107 7.72 4.25 -12.50
CA TYR A 107 8.78 4.59 -11.53
C TYR A 107 10.04 3.77 -11.79
N TYR A 108 9.93 2.44 -11.77
CA TYR A 108 11.10 1.57 -11.93
C TYR A 108 11.82 1.83 -13.25
N ARG A 109 11.09 1.96 -14.36
CA ARG A 109 11.67 2.20 -15.69
C ARG A 109 12.38 3.55 -15.77
N GLN A 110 11.81 4.60 -15.17
CA GLN A 110 12.38 5.93 -15.23
C GLN A 110 13.58 6.07 -14.28
N ILE A 111 13.54 5.47 -13.08
CA ILE A 111 14.68 5.43 -12.16
C ILE A 111 15.84 4.60 -12.72
N ASP A 112 15.56 3.45 -13.33
CA ASP A 112 16.59 2.62 -13.97
C ASP A 112 17.32 3.39 -15.07
N ARG A 113 16.62 4.25 -15.83
CA ARG A 113 17.24 5.14 -16.82
C ARG A 113 18.03 6.27 -16.16
N LEU A 114 17.43 6.94 -15.17
CA LEU A 114 18.03 8.11 -14.54
C LEU A 114 19.32 7.76 -13.80
N THR A 115 19.35 6.62 -13.10
CA THR A 115 20.55 6.12 -12.40
C THR A 115 21.70 5.76 -13.34
N GLN A 116 21.44 5.50 -14.62
CA GLN A 116 22.47 5.25 -15.63
C GLN A 116 23.00 6.54 -16.28
N GLN A 117 22.20 7.61 -16.26
CA GLN A 117 22.44 8.80 -17.08
C GLN A 117 22.83 10.03 -16.25
N SER A 118 22.46 10.07 -14.97
CA SER A 118 22.61 11.24 -14.12
C SER A 118 23.49 10.95 -12.92
N ALA A 119 24.26 11.97 -12.50
CA ALA A 119 24.85 11.99 -11.18
C ALA A 119 23.76 12.01 -10.11
N THR A 120 24.12 11.56 -8.90
CA THR A 120 23.24 11.52 -7.74
C THR A 120 22.70 12.90 -7.35
N PHE A 121 21.66 12.91 -6.52
CA PHE A 121 20.96 14.08 -6.03
C PHE A 121 21.15 14.22 -4.51
N ASP A 122 21.25 15.46 -4.03
CA ASP A 122 21.34 15.77 -2.61
C ASP A 122 19.98 15.66 -1.92
N ARG A 123 18.91 15.84 -2.72
CA ARG A 123 17.51 15.68 -2.32
C ARG A 123 16.76 14.86 -3.36
N VAL A 124 16.08 13.81 -2.92
CA VAL A 124 15.07 13.11 -3.73
C VAL A 124 13.73 13.22 -3.02
N ILE A 125 12.78 13.91 -3.65
CA ILE A 125 11.52 14.31 -3.03
C ILE A 125 10.38 13.61 -3.77
N LEU A 126 9.70 12.69 -3.09
CA LEU A 126 8.51 12.02 -3.61
C LEU A 126 7.25 12.68 -3.05
N ILE A 127 6.32 13.04 -3.94
CA ILE A 127 5.11 13.80 -3.62
C ILE A 127 3.90 13.07 -4.18
N GLY A 128 2.97 12.65 -3.34
CA GLY A 128 1.74 12.02 -3.81
C GLY A 128 0.84 11.59 -2.67
N HIS A 129 -0.01 10.59 -2.93
CA HIS A 129 -0.83 9.98 -1.89
C HIS A 129 0.00 9.09 -0.98
N GLY A 130 -0.46 8.88 0.24
CA GLY A 130 0.10 7.87 1.12
C GLY A 130 -0.97 7.07 1.86
N GLY A 131 -0.65 5.79 2.06
CA GLY A 131 -1.29 4.90 2.99
C GLY A 131 -0.37 4.63 4.18
N PHE A 132 -0.75 3.68 5.02
CA PHE A 132 0.03 3.29 6.21
C PHE A 132 1.40 2.71 5.84
N ASP A 133 1.46 1.99 4.72
CA ASP A 133 2.65 1.36 4.18
C ASP A 133 3.39 2.22 3.14
N GLY A 134 3.25 3.56 3.23
CA GLY A 134 3.99 4.49 2.40
C GLY A 134 3.21 5.06 1.21
N LEU A 135 3.93 5.39 0.13
CA LEU A 135 3.39 6.13 -1.02
C LEU A 135 2.48 5.25 -1.89
N VAL A 136 1.43 5.85 -2.44
CA VAL A 136 0.40 5.16 -3.24
C VAL A 136 0.40 5.70 -4.68
N LEU A 137 0.33 4.77 -5.64
CA LEU A 137 0.11 5.03 -7.06
C LEU A 137 -1.15 4.28 -7.54
N ASN A 138 -1.56 4.53 -8.79
CA ASN A 138 -2.62 3.74 -9.40
C ASN A 138 -2.24 2.24 -9.41
N ALA A 139 -3.24 1.41 -9.15
CA ALA A 139 -3.12 -0.04 -9.18
C ALA A 139 -2.62 -0.50 -10.55
N ALA A 140 -1.56 -1.31 -10.57
CA ALA A 140 -1.09 -1.99 -11.78
C ALA A 140 -0.96 -3.48 -11.56
N ALA A 141 -1.55 -4.26 -12.48
CA ALA A 141 -1.32 -5.69 -12.53
C ALA A 141 0.15 -5.96 -12.93
N PHE A 142 0.88 -6.67 -12.09
CA PHE A 142 2.25 -7.08 -12.38
C PHE A 142 2.39 -8.59 -12.55
N ARG A 143 1.36 -9.34 -12.19
CA ARG A 143 1.24 -10.78 -12.41
C ARG A 143 -0.20 -11.11 -12.74
N ALA A 144 -0.42 -11.82 -13.84
CA ALA A 144 -1.72 -12.33 -14.25
C ALA A 144 -1.50 -13.71 -14.89
N ALA A 145 -2.20 -14.73 -14.43
CA ALA A 145 -2.03 -16.08 -14.97
C ALA A 145 -3.28 -16.93 -14.77
N LEU A 146 -3.60 -17.73 -15.79
CA LEU A 146 -4.47 -18.89 -15.71
C LEU A 146 -3.61 -20.15 -15.68
N THR A 147 -3.77 -20.99 -14.66
CA THR A 147 -3.10 -22.29 -14.55
C THR A 147 -4.13 -23.39 -14.42
N VAL A 148 -3.92 -24.52 -15.10
CA VAL A 148 -4.81 -25.68 -15.01
C VAL A 148 -4.00 -26.88 -14.56
N LYS A 149 -4.39 -27.48 -13.43
CA LYS A 149 -3.75 -28.68 -12.87
C LYS A 149 -4.83 -29.65 -12.42
N THR A 150 -4.72 -30.92 -12.84
CA THR A 150 -5.58 -32.02 -12.39
C THR A 150 -7.09 -31.68 -12.40
N GLY A 151 -7.58 -31.05 -13.47
CA GLY A 151 -8.99 -30.68 -13.61
C GLY A 151 -9.42 -29.42 -12.84
N VAL A 152 -8.51 -28.75 -12.15
CA VAL A 152 -8.78 -27.49 -11.45
C VAL A 152 -8.04 -26.35 -12.15
N ALA A 153 -8.79 -25.31 -12.50
CA ALA A 153 -8.25 -24.08 -13.03
C ALA A 153 -8.14 -23.03 -11.92
N THR A 154 -7.01 -22.34 -11.89
CA THR A 154 -6.71 -21.24 -10.98
C THR A 154 -6.33 -20.02 -11.80
N LEU A 155 -7.19 -19.02 -11.75
CA LEU A 155 -6.96 -17.67 -12.26
C LEU A 155 -6.39 -16.82 -11.13
N SER A 156 -5.25 -16.17 -11.35
CA SER A 156 -4.59 -15.37 -10.31
C SER A 156 -4.12 -14.03 -10.87
N ARG A 157 -4.32 -12.96 -10.09
CA ARG A 157 -3.87 -11.60 -10.39
C ARG A 157 -3.21 -11.00 -9.16
N GLY A 158 -2.00 -10.48 -9.35
CA GLY A 158 -1.29 -9.65 -8.39
C GLY A 158 -1.28 -8.20 -8.85
N ILE A 159 -1.78 -7.31 -8.01
CA ILE A 159 -1.79 -5.86 -8.21
C ILE A 159 -0.88 -5.20 -7.17
N GLU A 160 -0.17 -4.15 -7.59
CA GLU A 160 0.63 -3.29 -6.72
C GLU A 160 0.11 -1.85 -6.80
N SER A 161 -0.24 -1.29 -5.65
CA SER A 161 -0.53 0.15 -5.45
C SER A 161 0.50 0.81 -4.53
N GLN A 162 1.16 0.03 -3.67
CA GLN A 162 2.24 0.45 -2.76
C GLN A 162 3.44 -0.50 -2.93
N PRO A 163 4.67 0.01 -2.93
CA PRO A 163 5.85 -0.81 -3.21
C PRO A 163 6.07 -1.77 -2.04
N GLY A 164 6.02 -3.06 -2.32
CA GLY A 164 6.14 -4.09 -1.28
C GLY A 164 4.84 -4.68 -0.77
N LEU A 165 3.69 -4.14 -1.17
CA LEU A 165 2.39 -4.74 -0.91
C LEU A 165 1.79 -5.26 -2.22
N GLN A 166 1.38 -6.52 -2.18
CA GLN A 166 0.66 -7.17 -3.25
C GLN A 166 -0.76 -7.47 -2.80
N GLU A 167 -1.74 -6.95 -3.53
CA GLU A 167 -3.10 -7.50 -3.48
C GLU A 167 -3.17 -8.66 -4.47
N SER A 168 -3.45 -9.86 -3.96
CA SER A 168 -3.57 -11.07 -4.75
C SER A 168 -5.02 -11.52 -4.80
N VAL A 169 -5.62 -11.51 -5.99
CA VAL A 169 -6.93 -12.11 -6.24
C VAL A 169 -6.75 -13.45 -6.92
N THR A 170 -7.37 -14.49 -6.39
CA THR A 170 -7.32 -15.85 -6.92
C THR A 170 -8.74 -16.40 -7.08
N ILE A 171 -9.08 -16.87 -8.27
CA ILE A 171 -10.34 -17.56 -8.58
C ILE A 171 -10.00 -18.99 -8.95
N THR A 172 -10.57 -19.96 -8.24
CA THR A 172 -10.36 -21.39 -8.47
C THR A 172 -11.67 -22.06 -8.84
N TYR A 173 -11.66 -22.91 -9.87
CA TYR A 173 -12.86 -23.62 -10.34
C TYR A 173 -12.51 -24.98 -10.95
N ASP A 174 -13.47 -25.91 -10.91
CA ASP A 174 -13.36 -27.22 -11.54
C ASP A 174 -13.73 -27.12 -13.02
N VAL A 175 -12.81 -27.50 -13.91
CA VAL A 175 -12.99 -27.37 -15.36
C VAL A 175 -14.04 -28.33 -15.93
N THR A 176 -14.34 -29.41 -15.19
CA THR A 176 -15.27 -30.46 -15.61
C THR A 176 -16.68 -30.21 -15.12
N ARG A 177 -16.84 -29.47 -14.01
CA ARG A 177 -18.13 -29.23 -13.37
C ARG A 177 -19.11 -28.43 -14.23
N ASN A 178 -18.60 -27.45 -14.97
CA ASN A 178 -19.41 -26.67 -15.91
C ASN A 178 -18.56 -26.29 -17.15
N PRO A 179 -18.72 -27.03 -18.27
CA PRO A 179 -17.95 -26.78 -19.49
C PRO A 179 -18.18 -25.38 -20.09
N ALA A 180 -19.39 -24.85 -20.00
CA ALA A 180 -19.72 -23.52 -20.53
C ALA A 180 -19.05 -22.40 -19.74
N PHE A 181 -19.07 -22.49 -18.41
CA PHE A 181 -18.33 -21.58 -17.53
C PHE A 181 -16.83 -21.64 -17.81
N SER A 182 -16.28 -22.86 -17.86
CA SER A 182 -14.86 -23.10 -18.07
C SER A 182 -14.37 -22.58 -19.42
N HIS A 183 -15.17 -22.78 -20.47
CA HIS A 183 -14.90 -22.26 -21.81
C HIS A 183 -14.91 -20.73 -21.84
N TYR A 184 -15.91 -20.09 -21.22
CA TYR A 184 -15.98 -18.63 -21.14
C TYR A 184 -14.75 -18.02 -20.45
N ILE A 185 -14.35 -18.57 -19.29
CA ILE A 185 -13.17 -18.09 -18.57
C ILE A 185 -11.91 -18.32 -19.43
N ALA A 186 -11.76 -19.48 -20.06
CA ALA A 186 -10.59 -19.78 -20.90
C ALA A 186 -10.43 -18.81 -22.09
N GLU A 187 -11.53 -18.29 -22.63
CA GLU A 187 -11.49 -17.31 -23.74
C GLU A 187 -11.25 -15.87 -23.27
N ARG A 188 -11.65 -15.51 -22.04
CA ARG A 188 -11.71 -14.11 -21.58
C ARG A 188 -10.87 -13.79 -20.36
N TRP A 189 -10.14 -14.76 -19.81
CA TRP A 189 -9.39 -14.56 -18.57
C TRP A 189 -8.43 -13.36 -18.62
N GLN A 190 -7.85 -13.05 -19.79
CA GLN A 190 -6.97 -11.90 -19.95
C GLN A 190 -7.70 -10.57 -19.74
N ASP A 191 -8.95 -10.47 -20.20
CA ASP A 191 -9.80 -9.30 -19.99
C ASP A 191 -10.22 -9.19 -18.52
N MET A 192 -10.59 -10.31 -17.90
CA MET A 192 -10.94 -10.38 -16.48
C MET A 192 -9.79 -9.94 -15.57
N LEU A 193 -8.54 -10.11 -16.01
CA LEU A 193 -7.35 -9.77 -15.23
C LEU A 193 -6.72 -8.41 -15.56
N LYS A 194 -7.39 -7.57 -16.37
CA LYS A 194 -6.97 -6.18 -16.57
C LYS A 194 -6.93 -5.41 -15.23
N PRO A 195 -6.08 -4.38 -15.07
CA PRO A 195 -5.95 -3.66 -13.80
C PRO A 195 -7.24 -3.04 -13.27
N ASP A 196 -8.10 -2.56 -14.17
CA ASP A 196 -9.39 -1.92 -13.89
C ASP A 196 -10.56 -2.91 -13.78
N ALA A 197 -10.33 -4.19 -14.09
CA ALA A 197 -11.36 -5.21 -14.00
C ALA A 197 -11.60 -5.66 -12.55
N ASP A 198 -12.82 -6.12 -12.29
CA ASP A 198 -13.18 -6.84 -11.07
C ASP A 198 -13.46 -8.30 -11.44
N PRO A 199 -12.44 -9.17 -11.45
CA PRO A 199 -12.58 -10.56 -11.89
C PRO A 199 -13.55 -11.35 -11.03
N VAL A 200 -13.67 -11.01 -9.75
CA VAL A 200 -14.58 -11.70 -8.82
C VAL A 200 -16.01 -11.35 -9.20
N ARG A 201 -16.33 -10.07 -9.29
CA ARG A 201 -17.67 -9.62 -9.69
C ARG A 201 -18.06 -10.11 -11.08
N GLU A 202 -17.12 -10.16 -12.02
CA GLU A 202 -17.38 -10.73 -13.35
C GLU A 202 -17.67 -12.23 -13.28
N ALA A 203 -16.91 -13.00 -12.48
CA ALA A 203 -17.16 -14.43 -12.27
C ALA A 203 -18.52 -14.68 -11.57
N GLU A 204 -18.89 -13.86 -10.59
CA GLU A 204 -20.21 -13.90 -9.94
C GLU A 204 -21.34 -13.63 -10.93
N ALA A 205 -21.20 -12.60 -11.77
CA ALA A 205 -22.17 -12.28 -12.81
C ALA A 205 -22.29 -13.38 -13.87
N LEU A 206 -21.19 -14.10 -14.14
CA LEU A 206 -21.19 -15.26 -15.03
C LEU A 206 -21.90 -16.47 -14.41
N GLU A 207 -21.57 -16.81 -13.16
CA GLU A 207 -22.24 -17.88 -12.40
C GLU A 207 -23.75 -17.63 -12.33
N ALA A 208 -24.16 -16.40 -12.02
CA ALA A 208 -25.56 -16.02 -11.92
C ALA A 208 -26.34 -16.23 -13.23
N ARG A 209 -25.69 -16.06 -14.39
CA ARG A 209 -26.29 -16.30 -15.71
C ARG A 209 -26.33 -17.78 -16.09
N MET A 210 -25.33 -18.56 -15.67
CA MET A 210 -25.15 -19.94 -16.12
C MET A 210 -25.84 -20.98 -15.26
N GLN A 211 -26.02 -20.72 -13.97
CA GLN A 211 -26.65 -21.65 -13.06
C GLN A 211 -27.72 -20.97 -12.22
N PRO A 212 -29.02 -21.08 -12.56
CA PRO A 212 -30.10 -20.52 -11.74
C PRO A 212 -30.12 -21.14 -10.34
N PRO A 213 -30.71 -20.44 -9.34
CA PRO A 213 -30.77 -20.97 -7.98
C PRO A 213 -31.74 -22.15 -7.88
N HIS A 214 -31.48 -23.04 -6.93
CA HIS A 214 -32.36 -24.17 -6.63
C HIS A 214 -33.68 -23.67 -6.05
N GLN A 215 -34.76 -23.80 -6.81
CA GLN A 215 -36.07 -23.22 -6.45
C GLN A 215 -36.57 -23.67 -5.07
N ASN A 216 -36.40 -24.94 -4.73
CA ASN A 216 -36.81 -25.48 -3.41
C ASN A 216 -36.04 -24.81 -2.25
N CYS A 217 -34.75 -24.52 -2.46
CA CYS A 217 -33.96 -23.79 -1.46
C CYS A 217 -34.43 -22.34 -1.38
N VAL A 218 -34.70 -21.69 -2.52
CA VAL A 218 -35.17 -20.31 -2.58
C VAL A 218 -36.51 -20.16 -1.86
N ASP A 219 -37.45 -21.07 -2.08
CA ASP A 219 -38.77 -21.06 -1.44
C ASP A 219 -38.65 -21.21 0.08
N HIS A 220 -37.75 -22.10 0.53
CA HIS A 220 -37.46 -22.26 1.95
C HIS A 220 -36.79 -21.02 2.55
N CYS A 221 -35.75 -20.50 1.91
CA CYS A 221 -35.02 -19.30 2.31
C CYS A 221 -35.92 -18.06 2.35
N ARG A 222 -36.93 -17.97 1.49
CA ARG A 222 -37.94 -16.89 1.46
C ARG A 222 -39.08 -17.07 2.46
N SER A 223 -39.22 -18.25 3.06
CA SER A 223 -40.25 -18.54 4.08
C SER A 223 -39.80 -18.29 5.53
N ASP A 224 -38.49 -18.18 5.80
CA ASP A 224 -37.92 -17.92 7.14
C ASP A 224 -38.19 -16.48 7.66
N PRO A 225 -38.99 -16.27 8.72
CA PRO A 225 -39.31 -14.94 9.22
C PRO A 225 -38.13 -14.20 9.90
N ALA A 226 -36.98 -14.84 10.13
CA ALA A 226 -35.87 -14.26 10.89
C ALA A 226 -35.02 -13.21 10.15
N THR A 227 -35.16 -13.06 8.83
CA THR A 227 -34.39 -12.10 8.02
C THR A 227 -35.32 -11.11 7.31
N GLY A 228 -35.57 -9.96 7.93
CA GLY A 228 -36.36 -8.85 7.37
C GLY A 228 -35.50 -7.87 6.58
N GLY A 229 -35.83 -7.64 5.30
CA GLY A 229 -35.22 -6.58 4.48
C GLY A 229 -35.26 -6.84 2.98
N GLY A 230 -35.26 -5.77 2.17
CA GLY A 230 -35.31 -5.82 0.69
C GLY A 230 -34.15 -6.53 -0.01
N ASP A 231 -33.11 -6.92 0.74
CA ASP A 231 -31.95 -7.67 0.26
C ASP A 231 -32.13 -9.20 0.36
N ARG A 232 -33.27 -9.66 0.89
CA ARG A 232 -33.55 -11.09 1.12
C ARG A 232 -33.60 -11.91 -0.16
N ASN A 233 -34.25 -11.40 -1.20
CA ASN A 233 -34.41 -12.16 -2.45
C ASN A 233 -33.06 -12.36 -3.14
N ALA A 234 -32.22 -11.33 -3.20
CA ALA A 234 -30.88 -11.42 -3.74
C ALA A 234 -29.99 -12.36 -2.90
N ALA A 235 -30.08 -12.28 -1.57
CA ALA A 235 -29.35 -13.18 -0.67
C ALA A 235 -29.78 -14.64 -0.84
N CYS A 236 -31.08 -14.93 -0.93
CA CYS A 236 -31.59 -16.29 -1.13
C CYS A 236 -31.21 -16.84 -2.51
N ASP A 237 -31.34 -16.03 -3.57
CA ASP A 237 -30.95 -16.42 -4.92
C ASP A 237 -29.44 -16.70 -5.00
N TRP A 238 -28.63 -16.13 -4.11
CA TRP A 238 -27.20 -16.37 -4.05
C TRP A 238 -26.84 -17.60 -3.20
N VAL A 239 -27.40 -17.75 -1.99
CA VAL A 239 -27.15 -18.91 -1.11
C VAL A 239 -27.62 -20.21 -1.74
N CYS A 240 -28.70 -20.16 -2.51
CA CYS A 240 -29.33 -21.33 -3.12
C CYS A 240 -28.73 -21.74 -4.46
N ARG A 241 -27.57 -21.21 -4.86
CA ARG A 241 -26.82 -21.69 -6.03
C ARG A 241 -25.71 -22.63 -5.61
N ASP A 242 -25.42 -23.61 -6.47
CA ASP A 242 -24.16 -24.31 -6.32
C ASP A 242 -23.03 -23.42 -6.88
N PRO A 243 -21.97 -23.19 -6.09
CA PRO A 243 -20.86 -22.35 -6.52
C PRO A 243 -20.09 -23.03 -7.65
N LEU A 244 -19.85 -22.33 -8.75
CA LEU A 244 -18.99 -22.78 -9.85
C LEU A 244 -17.51 -22.48 -9.58
N PHE A 245 -17.21 -21.53 -8.68
CA PHE A 245 -15.86 -21.14 -8.32
C PHE A 245 -15.73 -20.77 -6.83
N SER A 246 -14.49 -20.63 -6.38
CA SER A 246 -14.12 -19.99 -5.11
C SER A 246 -13.18 -18.84 -5.40
N ALA A 247 -13.39 -17.68 -4.78
CA ALA A 247 -12.51 -16.52 -4.89
C ALA A 247 -11.87 -16.19 -3.54
N GLU A 248 -10.60 -15.80 -3.58
CA GLU A 248 -9.81 -15.33 -2.44
C GLU A 248 -9.13 -14.01 -2.84
N SER A 249 -9.26 -12.98 -2.00
CA SER A 249 -8.47 -11.74 -2.11
C SER A 249 -7.69 -11.55 -0.82
N ILE A 250 -6.38 -11.44 -0.95
CA ILE A 250 -5.44 -11.37 0.17
C ILE A 250 -4.36 -10.33 -0.11
N GLU A 251 -4.09 -9.50 0.88
CA GLU A 251 -2.92 -8.63 0.90
C GLU A 251 -1.71 -9.42 1.43
N LYS A 252 -0.59 -9.33 0.73
CA LYS A 252 0.66 -10.02 1.07
C LYS A 252 1.86 -9.09 0.93
N LEU A 253 2.87 -9.36 1.75
CA LEU A 253 4.19 -8.78 1.57
C LEU A 253 4.82 -9.29 0.27
N ALA A 254 5.40 -8.36 -0.48
CA ALA A 254 6.24 -8.62 -1.66
C ALA A 254 7.64 -7.98 -1.45
N PRO A 255 8.49 -8.57 -0.60
CA PRO A 255 9.78 -8.02 -0.19
C PRO A 255 10.67 -7.52 -1.34
N GLU A 256 10.71 -8.29 -2.43
CA GLU A 256 11.52 -7.97 -3.61
C GLU A 256 11.11 -6.66 -4.28
N ARG A 257 9.83 -6.31 -4.22
CA ARG A 257 9.31 -5.06 -4.80
C ARG A 257 9.67 -3.87 -3.93
N PHE A 258 9.51 -4.00 -2.61
CA PHE A 258 9.97 -2.99 -1.67
C PHE A 258 11.48 -2.74 -1.80
N LEU A 259 12.27 -3.80 -1.84
CA LEU A 259 13.73 -3.70 -1.97
C LEU A 259 14.15 -3.09 -3.31
N ARG A 260 13.44 -3.39 -4.41
CA ARG A 260 13.67 -2.72 -5.70
C ARG A 260 13.41 -1.22 -5.62
N PHE A 261 12.31 -0.83 -4.98
CA PHE A 261 11.99 0.58 -4.74
C PHE A 261 13.06 1.28 -3.90
N ALA A 262 13.44 0.69 -2.76
CA ALA A 262 14.48 1.23 -1.88
C ALA A 262 15.86 1.31 -2.57
N ASP A 263 16.25 0.29 -3.32
CA ASP A 263 17.52 0.30 -4.06
C ASP A 263 17.56 1.40 -5.13
N GLY A 264 16.44 1.63 -5.82
CA GLY A 264 16.28 2.75 -6.74
C GLY A 264 16.54 4.10 -6.07
N LEU A 265 15.91 4.34 -4.91
CA LEU A 265 16.15 5.57 -4.13
C LEU A 265 17.60 5.69 -3.65
N ARG A 266 18.17 4.62 -3.11
CA ARG A 266 19.56 4.58 -2.64
C ARG A 266 20.55 4.98 -3.75
N LYS A 267 20.31 4.53 -4.99
CA LYS A 267 21.15 4.83 -6.14
C LYS A 267 21.00 6.26 -6.65
N LEU A 268 19.83 6.89 -6.45
CA LEU A 268 19.61 8.28 -6.85
C LEU A 268 20.19 9.27 -5.84
N VAL A 269 20.19 8.92 -4.55
CA VAL A 269 20.54 9.85 -3.48
C VAL A 269 22.03 9.76 -3.16
N ALA A 270 22.70 10.91 -3.16
CA ALA A 270 24.10 11.03 -2.80
C ALA A 270 24.37 10.51 -1.38
N GLU A 271 25.61 10.14 -1.08
CA GLU A 271 26.01 9.86 0.29
C GLU A 271 25.87 11.14 1.14
N GLY A 272 25.14 11.07 2.26
CA GLY A 272 24.74 12.25 3.04
C GLY A 272 23.55 13.05 2.47
N GLY A 273 23.00 12.63 1.33
CA GLY A 273 21.75 13.17 0.78
C GLY A 273 20.51 12.72 1.56
N LEU A 274 19.39 13.37 1.28
CA LEU A 274 18.12 13.17 1.98
C LEU A 274 17.01 12.72 1.03
N ILE A 275 16.30 11.66 1.41
CA ILE A 275 15.03 11.28 0.81
C ILE A 275 13.92 12.00 1.56
N VAL A 276 13.04 12.69 0.84
CA VAL A 276 11.86 13.31 1.43
C VAL A 276 10.64 12.61 0.86
N ILE A 277 9.87 11.95 1.72
CA ILE A 277 8.54 11.42 1.35
C ILE A 277 7.48 12.38 1.85
N SER A 278 6.52 12.68 1.00
CA SER A 278 5.35 13.46 1.41
C SER A 278 4.09 12.85 0.85
N SER A 279 3.30 12.33 1.77
CA SER A 279 1.96 11.82 1.55
C SER A 279 0.93 12.90 1.88
N CYS A 280 0.16 13.33 0.89
CA CYS A 280 -0.99 14.20 1.06
C CYS A 280 -2.25 13.50 0.53
N ASN A 281 -3.35 13.64 1.25
CA ASN A 281 -4.68 13.34 0.73
C ASN A 281 -5.33 14.68 0.31
N PRO A 282 -5.59 14.91 -0.99
CA PRO A 282 -6.23 16.14 -1.44
C PRO A 282 -7.59 16.34 -0.76
N GLY A 283 -7.84 17.54 -0.24
CA GLY A 283 -9.12 17.92 0.37
C GLY A 283 -9.28 17.61 1.86
N THR A 284 -8.33 16.94 2.52
CA THR A 284 -8.37 16.76 3.99
C THR A 284 -7.38 17.69 4.68
N ILE A 285 -7.88 18.74 5.32
CA ILE A 285 -7.17 19.35 6.46
C ILE A 285 -6.98 18.22 7.47
N ALA A 286 -5.72 17.90 7.79
CA ALA A 286 -5.43 16.86 8.77
C ALA A 286 -6.09 17.24 10.10
N LYS A 287 -7.13 16.51 10.49
CA LYS A 287 -7.69 16.64 11.83
C LYS A 287 -6.63 16.10 12.78
N ILE A 288 -6.02 17.01 13.55
CA ILE A 288 -5.14 16.65 14.66
C ILE A 288 -6.02 15.88 15.66
N GLY A 289 -5.95 14.55 15.66
CA GLY A 289 -6.74 13.73 16.60
C GLY A 289 -7.14 12.31 16.17
N ASP A 290 -6.80 11.84 14.96
CA ASP A 290 -7.10 10.43 14.60
C ASP A 290 -6.39 9.47 15.59
N HIS A 291 -7.16 8.56 16.17
CA HIS A 291 -6.77 7.74 17.33
C HIS A 291 -5.59 6.80 17.03
N PRO A 292 -4.67 6.59 17.99
CA PRO A 292 -3.46 5.76 17.82
C PRO A 292 -3.72 4.24 17.72
N GLY A 293 -4.97 3.79 17.59
CA GLY A 293 -5.34 2.36 17.64
C GLY A 293 -5.89 1.77 16.33
N GLU A 294 -6.14 2.57 15.30
CA GLU A 294 -6.71 2.10 14.04
C GLU A 294 -5.73 2.34 12.91
N THR A 295 -4.69 1.48 12.75
CA THR A 295 -3.99 1.11 11.49
C THR A 295 -2.49 0.86 11.68
N GLU A 296 -2.12 -0.41 11.70
CA GLU A 296 -0.73 -0.87 11.65
C GLU A 296 -0.41 -1.28 10.21
N GLY A 297 0.65 -0.71 9.62
CA GLY A 297 1.08 -1.04 8.26
C GLY A 297 1.82 -2.38 8.20
N MET A 298 1.53 -3.23 7.22
CA MET A 298 2.12 -4.57 7.13
C MET A 298 3.65 -4.54 6.93
N LEU A 299 4.17 -3.56 6.19
CA LEU A 299 5.61 -3.46 5.90
C LEU A 299 6.41 -3.13 7.16
N VAL A 300 5.91 -2.21 7.99
CA VAL A 300 6.64 -1.73 9.17
C VAL A 300 6.72 -2.79 10.27
N HIS A 301 5.78 -3.74 10.33
CA HIS A 301 5.82 -4.86 11.27
C HIS A 301 6.49 -6.13 10.72
N SER A 302 7.06 -6.06 9.52
CA SER A 302 7.75 -7.19 8.89
C SER A 302 9.22 -7.28 9.32
N ALA A 303 9.91 -8.34 8.91
CA ALA A 303 11.37 -8.48 9.08
C ALA A 303 12.20 -7.73 8.02
N LEU A 304 11.57 -6.88 7.20
CA LEU A 304 12.28 -6.13 6.15
C LEU A 304 13.33 -5.20 6.74
N ALA A 305 14.46 -5.08 6.05
CA ALA A 305 15.58 -4.22 6.44
C ALA A 305 16.02 -4.39 7.91
N GLY A 306 16.02 -5.64 8.41
CA GLY A 306 16.59 -5.99 9.72
C GLY A 306 15.60 -6.08 10.88
N GLY A 307 14.31 -5.86 10.67
CA GLY A 307 13.30 -6.06 11.72
C GLY A 307 12.08 -5.17 11.57
N ALA A 308 11.22 -5.18 12.59
CA ALA A 308 10.09 -4.26 12.66
C ALA A 308 10.58 -2.83 12.93
N HIS A 309 9.91 -1.86 12.33
CA HIS A 309 10.25 -0.44 12.35
C HIS A 309 9.12 0.39 12.96
N PRO A 310 9.41 1.49 13.68
CA PRO A 310 8.37 2.34 14.25
C PRO A 310 7.49 3.06 13.22
N SER A 311 8.00 3.29 12.01
CA SER A 311 7.23 3.90 10.92
C SER A 311 7.85 3.61 9.56
N TYR A 312 7.11 3.90 8.49
CA TYR A 312 7.60 3.72 7.12
C TYR A 312 8.88 4.53 6.82
N VAL A 313 9.04 5.71 7.44
CA VAL A 313 10.26 6.51 7.34
C VAL A 313 11.47 5.75 7.91
N HIS A 314 11.31 5.07 9.05
CA HIS A 314 12.39 4.27 9.65
C HIS A 314 12.72 3.05 8.79
N LEU A 315 11.71 2.33 8.31
CA LEU A 315 11.89 1.21 7.40
C LEU A 315 12.65 1.65 6.13
N LEU A 316 12.26 2.79 5.53
CA LEU A 316 12.91 3.28 4.32
C LEU A 316 14.34 3.75 4.59
N ALA A 317 14.61 4.38 5.74
CA ALA A 317 15.96 4.79 6.13
C ALA A 317 16.87 3.56 6.29
N ALA A 318 16.39 2.53 7.00
CA ALA A 318 17.10 1.27 7.16
C ALA A 318 17.34 0.55 5.83
N ALA A 319 16.32 0.50 4.96
CA ALA A 319 16.40 -0.19 3.67
C ALA A 319 17.32 0.52 2.66
N THR A 320 17.40 1.85 2.72
CA THR A 320 18.19 2.65 1.79
C THR A 320 19.60 2.95 2.31
N GLY A 321 19.82 2.91 3.63
CA GLY A 321 21.04 3.43 4.25
C GLY A 321 21.21 4.93 3.97
N ARG A 322 20.12 5.69 3.93
CA ARG A 322 20.09 7.13 3.66
C ARG A 322 19.21 7.84 4.69
N GLY A 323 19.44 9.14 4.85
CA GLY A 323 18.54 9.97 5.62
C GLY A 323 17.15 9.98 4.96
N VAL A 324 16.09 9.83 5.76
CA VAL A 324 14.71 9.94 5.28
C VAL A 324 13.93 10.89 6.16
N ALA A 325 13.29 11.87 5.51
CA ALA A 325 12.34 12.79 6.11
C ALA A 325 10.93 12.49 5.62
N GLY A 326 9.96 12.56 6.52
CA GLY A 326 8.55 12.46 6.16
C GLY A 326 7.64 13.10 7.20
N PRO A 327 6.38 13.36 6.83
CA PRO A 327 5.39 13.90 7.75
C PRO A 327 5.06 12.92 8.87
N ILE A 328 4.74 13.43 10.05
CA ILE A 328 4.04 12.70 11.10
C ILE A 328 2.55 12.98 10.90
N GLY A 329 1.81 11.96 10.45
CA GLY A 329 0.40 12.10 10.10
C GLY A 329 0.18 12.64 8.69
N LYS A 330 -1.06 13.09 8.41
CA LYS A 330 -1.44 13.64 7.10
C LYS A 330 -0.97 15.10 7.01
N ILE A 331 -0.38 15.50 5.89
CA ILE A 331 -0.08 16.92 5.57
C ILE A 331 -0.87 17.29 4.30
N GLY A 332 -1.43 18.49 4.25
CA GLY A 332 -2.12 19.00 3.07
C GLY A 332 -1.15 19.39 1.95
N ALA A 333 -1.61 19.38 0.71
CA ALA A 333 -0.76 19.66 -0.46
C ALA A 333 -0.12 21.07 -0.38
N ASP A 334 -0.89 22.06 0.08
CA ASP A 334 -0.45 23.45 0.18
C ASP A 334 0.62 23.66 1.25
N ASP A 335 0.66 22.81 2.27
CA ASP A 335 1.61 22.90 3.39
C ASP A 335 2.97 22.26 3.06
N MET A 336 3.06 21.51 1.95
CA MET A 336 4.28 20.78 1.59
C MET A 336 5.48 21.68 1.30
N THR A 337 5.25 22.83 0.65
CA THR A 337 6.34 23.78 0.38
C THR A 337 6.85 24.40 1.69
N ALA A 338 5.93 24.72 2.61
CA ALA A 338 6.29 25.25 3.93
C ALA A 338 7.03 24.20 4.77
N PHE A 339 6.58 22.95 4.71
CA PHE A 339 7.23 21.81 5.35
C PHE A 339 8.69 21.67 4.92
N ILE A 340 8.96 21.65 3.60
CA ILE A 340 10.33 21.58 3.07
C ILE A 340 11.14 22.82 3.42
N ALA A 341 10.56 24.02 3.28
CA ALA A 341 11.28 25.26 3.60
C ALA A 341 11.76 25.29 5.06
N MET A 342 10.92 24.81 5.99
CA MET A 342 11.25 24.71 7.40
C MET A 342 12.27 23.60 7.70
N LEU A 343 12.17 22.43 7.04
CA LEU A 343 13.15 21.35 7.11
C LEU A 343 14.55 21.86 6.72
N GLU A 344 14.65 22.51 5.56
CA GLU A 344 15.93 23.04 5.06
C GLU A 344 16.44 24.25 5.86
N SER A 345 15.57 24.89 6.66
CA SER A 345 15.94 25.98 7.57
C SER A 345 16.27 25.49 8.99
N HIS A 346 16.36 24.18 9.22
CA HIS A 346 16.61 23.55 10.52
C HIS A 346 15.67 24.04 11.64
N ARG A 347 14.44 24.43 11.29
CA ARG A 347 13.46 24.85 12.28
C ARG A 347 12.81 23.62 12.92
N PRO A 348 12.66 23.57 14.25
CA PRO A 348 11.95 22.48 14.91
C PRO A 348 10.53 22.33 14.36
N GLN A 349 10.16 21.11 13.98
CA GLN A 349 8.84 20.77 13.48
C GLN A 349 8.27 19.58 14.26
N ARG A 350 7.12 19.79 14.90
CA ARG A 350 6.42 18.73 15.65
C ARG A 350 5.80 17.66 14.74
N GLN A 351 5.64 17.96 13.45
CA GLN A 351 4.99 17.10 12.47
C GLN A 351 5.99 16.51 11.44
N LEU A 352 7.28 16.52 11.76
CA LEU A 352 8.33 15.96 10.90
C LEU A 352 9.00 14.81 11.63
N ARG A 353 9.17 13.70 10.93
CA ARG A 353 10.08 12.63 11.31
C ARG A 353 11.27 12.69 10.37
N LEU A 354 12.47 12.90 10.93
CA LEU A 354 13.75 12.73 10.24
C LEU A 354 14.46 11.55 10.88
N VAL A 355 14.84 10.58 10.07
CA VAL A 355 15.60 9.39 10.49
C VAL A 355 16.91 9.38 9.72
N VAL A 356 18.01 9.32 10.46
CA VAL A 356 19.36 9.08 9.92
C VAL A 356 19.64 7.59 10.11
N PRO A 357 20.21 6.90 9.10
CA PRO A 357 20.40 5.45 9.10
C PRO A 357 21.35 4.94 10.19
#